data_AF-W9IWP7-F1
#
_entry.id   AF-W9IWP7-F1
#
_cell.length_a   1.000
_cell.length_b   1.000
_cell.length_c   1.000
_cell.angle_alpha   90.00
_cell.angle_beta   90.00
_cell.angle_gamma   90.00
#
_symmetry.space_group_name_H-M   'P 1'
#
loop_
_entity.id
_entity.type
_entity.pdbx_description
1 polymer ?
#
loop_
_entity_poly.entity_id
_entity_poly.type
_entity_poly.pdbx_seq_one_letter_code
_entity_poly.pdbx_strand_id
1 'polypeptide(L)'
;MAILSYYEIMGSIQERMFVDIGENGQLVGVDVVLSGQLGTPVLGDEDSLEFIAPHFATPQGDQVPVIPLTWQVEGKLGTWISRKKRSDFQDLAFLFRKYGKEIRQWSEHLSEDWRREFYEVYKIDHDKEDRKNMKRVLRLD
;
A
#
# COMPACT_ATOMS: atom_id res chain seq x y z
N MET A 1 10.16 -6.87 -5.20
CA MET A 1 8.72 -6.51 -5.04
C MET A 1 8.27 -6.89 -3.64
N ALA A 2 7.37 -6.15 -2.98
CA ALA A 2 6.88 -6.51 -1.63
C ALA A 2 5.38 -6.85 -1.66
N ILE A 3 5.00 -7.98 -1.07
CA ILE A 3 3.61 -8.42 -0.91
C ILE A 3 3.33 -8.54 0.59
N LEU A 4 2.29 -7.87 1.07
CA LEU A 4 1.79 -8.04 2.43
C LEU A 4 0.67 -9.06 2.40
N SER A 5 0.93 -10.23 2.97
CA SER A 5 -0.04 -11.31 3.17
C SER A 5 -0.37 -11.42 4.64
N TYR A 6 -1.42 -12.15 5.01
CA TYR A 6 -1.68 -12.52 6.40
C TYR A 6 -2.25 -13.94 6.45
N TYR A 7 -2.23 -14.53 7.64
CA TYR A 7 -2.85 -15.83 7.91
C TYR A 7 -3.32 -15.87 9.36
N GLU A 8 -4.35 -16.68 9.62
CA GLU A 8 -4.92 -16.85 10.95
C GLU A 8 -4.29 -18.05 11.65
N ILE A 9 -3.75 -17.86 12.85
CA ILE A 9 -3.34 -18.94 13.74
C ILE A 9 -4.07 -18.78 15.07
N MET A 10 -4.88 -19.78 15.43
CA MET A 10 -5.52 -19.91 16.75
C MET A 10 -6.23 -18.63 17.25
N GLY A 11 -7.00 -17.96 16.38
CA GLY A 11 -7.74 -16.74 16.72
C GLY A 11 -6.89 -15.47 16.82
N SER A 12 -5.63 -15.53 16.36
CA SER A 12 -4.77 -14.37 16.17
C SER A 12 -4.41 -14.21 14.70
N ILE A 13 -4.53 -13.00 14.17
CA ILE A 13 -4.10 -12.69 12.81
C ILE A 13 -2.61 -12.35 12.85
N GLN A 14 -1.81 -13.11 12.11
CA GLN A 14 -0.42 -12.79 11.85
C GLN A 14 -0.28 -12.26 10.43
N GLU A 15 0.33 -11.08 10.30
CA GLU A 15 0.71 -10.55 9.00
C GLU A 15 2.08 -11.10 8.62
N ARG A 16 2.27 -11.40 7.34
CA ARG A 16 3.57 -11.80 6.80
C ARG A 16 3.88 -11.01 5.56
N MET A 17 4.95 -10.22 5.64
CA MET A 17 5.47 -9.47 4.51
C MET A 17 6.49 -10.32 3.78
N PHE A 18 6.26 -10.57 2.49
CA PHE A 18 7.26 -11.16 1.61
C PHE A 18 7.94 -10.05 0.83
N VAL A 19 9.25 -9.93 1.00
CA VAL A 19 10.08 -8.98 0.25
C VAL A 19 10.99 -9.77 -0.66
N ASP A 20 10.80 -9.60 -1.95
CA ASP A 20 11.79 -9.96 -2.96
C ASP A 20 12.86 -8.86 -3.00
N ILE A 21 14.06 -9.24 -2.55
CA ILE A 21 15.24 -8.38 -2.38
C ILE A 21 16.14 -8.36 -3.62
N GLY A 22 15.77 -9.02 -4.72
CA GLY A 22 16.46 -8.93 -6.01
C GLY A 22 17.80 -9.66 -6.12
N GLU A 23 18.34 -10.22 -5.03
CA GLU A 23 19.52 -11.09 -5.06
C GLU A 23 19.11 -12.56 -5.21
N ASN A 24 19.40 -13.15 -6.39
CA ASN A 24 19.24 -14.58 -6.66
C ASN A 24 17.83 -15.18 -6.41
N GLY A 25 16.78 -14.36 -6.44
CA GLY A 25 15.41 -14.83 -6.16
C GLY A 25 15.16 -15.18 -4.69
N GLN A 26 15.99 -14.67 -3.76
CA GLN A 26 15.74 -14.82 -2.33
C GLN A 26 14.51 -14.02 -1.90
N LEU A 27 13.63 -14.72 -1.19
CA LEU A 27 12.43 -14.19 -0.57
C LEU A 27 12.63 -14.14 0.93
N VAL A 28 12.50 -12.94 1.50
CA VAL A 28 12.49 -12.74 2.95
C VAL A 28 11.04 -12.67 3.40
N GLY A 29 10.61 -13.63 4.22
CA GLY A 29 9.33 -13.61 4.90
C GLY A 29 9.49 -13.05 6.31
N VAL A 30 8.86 -11.91 6.59
CA VAL A 30 8.85 -11.28 7.92
C VAL A 30 7.49 -11.53 8.55
N ASP A 31 7.47 -12.22 9.70
CA ASP A 31 6.26 -12.32 10.52
C ASP A 31 6.08 -11.01 11.30
N VAL A 32 4.99 -10.32 11.03
CA VAL A 32 4.58 -9.06 11.65
C VAL A 32 3.51 -9.39 12.68
N VAL A 33 3.90 -9.32 13.95
CA VAL A 33 2.95 -9.38 15.07
C VAL A 33 2.42 -7.96 15.27
N LEU A 34 1.18 -7.72 14.86
CA LEU A 34 0.52 -6.45 15.11
C LEU A 34 0.04 -6.38 16.57
N SER A 35 0.63 -5.47 17.35
CA SER A 35 0.10 -5.08 18.66
C SER A 35 -0.50 -3.68 18.58
N GLY A 36 -1.83 -3.56 18.73
CA GLY A 36 -2.56 -2.29 18.73
C GLY A 36 -3.57 -2.14 17.58
N GLN A 37 -4.35 -1.06 17.59
CA GLN A 37 -5.40 -0.78 16.60
C GLN A 37 -4.82 0.19 15.56
N LEU A 38 -4.38 -0.33 14.41
CA LEU A 38 -3.75 0.45 13.32
C LEU A 38 -4.75 1.09 12.35
N GLY A 39 -6.05 1.01 12.65
CA GLY A 39 -7.11 1.42 11.72
C GLY A 39 -7.20 0.50 10.48
N THR A 40 -6.51 -0.64 10.49
CA THR A 40 -6.68 -1.70 9.51
C THR A 40 -8.09 -2.31 9.65
N PRO A 41 -8.78 -2.64 8.54
CA PRO A 41 -10.09 -3.25 8.58
C PRO A 41 -10.07 -4.57 9.36
N VAL A 42 -11.21 -4.96 9.93
CA VAL A 42 -11.35 -6.27 10.59
C VAL A 42 -11.19 -7.33 9.51
N LEU A 43 -10.05 -8.03 9.53
CA LEU A 43 -9.74 -9.06 8.54
C LEU A 43 -10.71 -10.23 8.76
N GLY A 44 -11.52 -10.54 7.74
CA GLY A 44 -12.58 -11.55 7.79
C GLY A 44 -13.97 -11.04 7.42
N ASP A 45 -14.17 -9.72 7.34
CA ASP A 45 -15.39 -9.13 6.76
C ASP A 45 -15.37 -9.23 5.22
N GLU A 46 -16.55 -9.31 4.58
CA GLU A 46 -16.68 -9.18 3.12
C GLU A 46 -15.98 -7.88 2.66
N ASP A 47 -15.17 -7.96 1.59
CA ASP A 47 -14.35 -6.88 1.03
C ASP A 47 -13.14 -6.40 1.85
N SER A 48 -12.83 -7.01 2.99
CA SER A 48 -11.60 -6.68 3.75
C SER A 48 -10.31 -7.11 3.04
N LEU A 49 -10.43 -7.92 1.96
CA LEU A 49 -9.38 -8.77 1.40
C LEU A 49 -9.55 -8.95 -0.11
N GLU A 50 -8.44 -9.03 -0.84
CA GLU A 50 -8.39 -9.49 -2.22
C GLU A 50 -7.42 -10.67 -2.36
N PHE A 51 -7.70 -11.59 -3.27
CA PHE A 51 -6.79 -12.71 -3.55
C PHE A 51 -5.98 -12.43 -4.81
N ILE A 52 -4.66 -12.49 -4.67
CA ILE A 52 -3.75 -12.34 -5.82
C ILE A 52 -2.97 -13.62 -6.08
N ALA A 53 -2.66 -13.86 -7.36
CA ALA A 53 -1.69 -14.88 -7.74
C ALA A 53 -0.27 -14.29 -7.58
N PRO A 54 0.55 -14.80 -6.64
CA PRO A 54 1.89 -14.30 -6.44
C PRO A 54 2.78 -14.68 -7.62
N HIS A 55 3.73 -13.83 -7.97
CA HIS A 55 4.71 -14.11 -9.05
C HIS A 55 5.82 -15.08 -8.59
N PHE A 56 5.79 -15.50 -7.33
CA PHE A 56 6.74 -16.42 -6.71
C PHE A 56 5.99 -17.40 -5.80
N ALA A 57 6.60 -18.55 -5.53
CA ALA A 57 6.01 -19.55 -4.65
C ALA A 57 5.88 -19.00 -3.22
N THR A 58 4.66 -18.99 -2.68
CA THR A 58 4.40 -18.62 -1.29
C THR A 58 4.01 -19.85 -0.46
N PRO A 59 4.28 -19.87 0.85
CA PRO A 59 3.78 -20.90 1.75
C PRO A 59 2.25 -20.96 1.81
N GLN A 60 1.54 -19.89 1.43
CA GLN A 60 0.08 -19.83 1.40
C GLN A 60 -0.53 -20.37 0.10
N GLY A 61 0.30 -20.76 -0.88
CA GLY A 61 -0.13 -21.36 -2.14
C GLY A 61 -0.30 -20.36 -3.28
N ASP A 62 -1.09 -20.77 -4.27
CA ASP A 62 -1.22 -20.08 -5.58
C ASP A 62 -2.13 -18.85 -5.52
N GLN A 63 -2.89 -18.67 -4.45
CA GLN A 63 -3.69 -17.48 -4.18
C GLN A 63 -3.45 -17.02 -2.76
N VAL A 64 -3.02 -15.76 -2.62
CA VAL A 64 -2.65 -15.20 -1.32
C VAL A 64 -3.62 -14.07 -1.01
N PRO A 65 -4.24 -14.07 0.18
CA PRO A 65 -5.09 -12.97 0.59
C PRO A 65 -4.21 -11.77 0.98
N VAL A 66 -4.49 -10.62 0.38
CA VAL A 66 -3.80 -9.35 0.61
C VAL A 66 -4.82 -8.26 0.91
N ILE A 67 -4.36 -7.22 1.61
CA ILE A 67 -5.20 -6.05 1.90
C ILE A 67 -5.42 -5.28 0.59
N PRO A 68 -6.65 -4.86 0.26
CA PRO A 68 -6.93 -4.10 -0.96
C PRO A 68 -6.07 -2.84 -1.08
N LEU A 69 -5.73 -2.47 -2.32
CA LEU A 69 -4.89 -1.30 -2.61
C LEU A 69 -5.41 0.00 -1.99
N THR A 70 -6.74 0.16 -1.88
CA THR A 70 -7.41 1.29 -1.20
C THR A 70 -6.90 1.50 0.22
N TRP A 71 -6.95 0.44 1.02
CA TRP A 71 -6.50 0.43 2.41
C TRP A 71 -4.99 0.62 2.53
N GLN A 72 -4.21 0.02 1.63
CA GLN A 72 -2.75 0.20 1.61
C GLN A 72 -2.37 1.67 1.38
N VAL A 73 -3.04 2.34 0.43
CA VAL A 73 -2.79 3.75 0.14
C VAL A 73 -3.26 4.63 1.28
N GLU A 74 -4.46 4.41 1.83
CA GLU A 74 -4.99 5.20 2.94
C GLU A 74 -4.11 5.10 4.19
N GLY A 75 -3.75 3.87 4.60
CA GLY A 75 -2.90 3.62 5.76
C GLY A 75 -1.50 4.22 5.61
N LYS A 76 -0.88 4.07 4.42
CA LYS A 76 0.42 4.70 4.16
C LYS A 76 0.32 6.22 4.09
N LEU A 77 -0.76 6.77 3.52
CA LEU A 77 -0.96 8.21 3.45
C LEU A 77 -1.10 8.80 4.86
N GLY A 78 -1.92 8.21 5.73
CA GLY A 78 -2.03 8.63 7.13
C GLY A 78 -0.72 8.48 7.92
N THR A 79 0.02 7.39 7.70
CA THR A 79 1.34 7.18 8.33
C THR A 79 2.35 8.24 7.89
N TRP A 80 2.39 8.53 6.59
CA TRP A 80 3.26 9.57 6.05
C TRP A 80 2.88 10.95 6.59
N ILE A 81 1.59 11.29 6.65
CA ILE A 81 1.12 12.57 7.20
C ILE A 81 1.58 12.75 8.65
N SER A 82 1.47 11.71 9.48
CA SER A 82 1.84 11.78 10.89
C SER A 82 3.35 11.83 11.14
N ARG A 83 4.16 11.13 10.34
CA ARG A 83 5.61 10.95 10.62
C ARG A 83 6.53 11.67 9.66
N LYS A 84 6.03 12.08 8.49
CA LYS A 84 6.76 12.73 7.38
C LYS A 84 8.06 12.02 6.98
N LYS A 85 8.12 10.68 7.11
CA LYS A 85 9.30 9.90 6.71
C LYS A 85 9.42 9.83 5.19
N ARG A 86 10.65 9.92 4.70
CA ARG A 86 10.96 9.83 3.26
C ARG A 86 10.62 8.47 2.66
N SER A 87 10.80 7.37 3.40
CA SER A 87 10.44 6.03 2.96
C SER A 87 8.94 5.91 2.65
N ASP A 88 8.09 6.42 3.55
CA ASP A 88 6.63 6.36 3.38
C ASP A 88 6.18 7.21 2.18
N PHE A 89 6.85 8.35 1.97
CA PHE A 89 6.63 9.18 0.78
C PHE A 89 7.01 8.45 -0.52
N GLN A 90 8.17 7.78 -0.53
CA GLN A 90 8.65 7.04 -1.71
C GLN A 90 7.73 5.87 -2.04
N ASP A 91 7.24 5.15 -1.02
CA ASP A 91 6.26 4.08 -1.20
C ASP A 91 4.95 4.62 -1.81
N LEU A 92 4.42 5.73 -1.30
CA LEU A 92 3.22 6.36 -1.85
C LEU A 92 3.43 6.84 -3.29
N ALA A 93 4.56 7.48 -3.57
CA ALA A 93 4.91 7.91 -4.93
C ALA A 93 5.00 6.72 -5.89
N PHE A 94 5.57 5.59 -5.43
CA PHE A 94 5.58 4.35 -6.19
C PHE A 94 4.16 3.83 -6.44
N LEU A 95 3.32 3.74 -5.41
CA LEU A 95 1.94 3.25 -5.53
C LEU A 95 1.13 4.10 -6.52
N PHE A 96 1.15 5.42 -6.37
CA PHE A 96 0.44 6.35 -7.25
C PHE A 96 0.95 6.29 -8.70
N ARG A 97 2.25 6.07 -8.93
CA ARG A 97 2.80 5.93 -10.29
C ARG A 97 2.46 4.57 -10.90
N LYS A 98 2.57 3.49 -10.13
CA LYS A 98 2.38 2.12 -10.62
C LYS A 98 0.90 1.79 -10.84
N TYR A 99 0.04 2.21 -9.93
CA TYR A 99 -1.39 1.86 -9.89
C TYR A 99 -2.30 3.08 -10.12
N GLY A 100 -1.76 4.19 -10.63
CA GLY A 100 -2.49 5.47 -10.74
C GLY A 100 -3.81 5.40 -11.52
N LYS A 101 -3.95 4.48 -12.48
CA LYS A 101 -5.22 4.28 -13.21
C LYS A 101 -6.34 3.77 -12.31
N GLU A 102 -6.01 2.82 -11.43
CA GLU A 102 -6.94 2.21 -10.48
C GLU A 102 -7.21 3.19 -9.34
N ILE A 103 -6.14 3.75 -8.75
CA ILE A 103 -6.25 4.70 -7.64
C ILE A 103 -7.11 5.90 -8.02
N ARG A 104 -6.99 6.42 -9.24
CA ARG A 104 -7.81 7.55 -9.72
C ARG A 104 -9.32 7.29 -9.65
N GLN A 105 -9.76 6.04 -9.67
CA GLN A 105 -11.19 5.71 -9.65
C GLN A 105 -11.82 5.99 -8.29
N TRP A 106 -11.04 5.93 -7.21
CA TRP A 106 -11.54 6.03 -5.83
C TRP A 106 -10.75 7.02 -4.96
N SER A 107 -9.67 7.62 -5.44
CA SER A 107 -8.83 8.52 -4.63
C SER A 107 -9.55 9.75 -4.11
N GLU A 108 -10.69 10.13 -4.69
CA GLU A 108 -11.53 11.23 -4.20
C GLU A 108 -12.11 10.95 -2.81
N HIS A 109 -12.23 9.68 -2.42
CA HIS A 109 -12.65 9.26 -1.09
C HIS A 109 -11.54 9.38 -0.03
N LEU A 110 -10.27 9.53 -0.44
CA LEU A 110 -9.19 9.85 0.48
C LEU A 110 -9.31 11.30 0.96
N SER A 111 -8.85 11.56 2.18
CA SER A 111 -8.77 12.91 2.76
C SER A 111 -8.14 13.91 1.77
N GLU A 112 -8.90 14.93 1.39
CA GLU A 112 -8.45 15.95 0.45
C GLU A 112 -7.22 16.70 0.97
N ASP A 113 -7.20 17.04 2.26
CA ASP A 113 -6.08 17.72 2.89
C ASP A 113 -4.80 16.89 2.79
N TRP A 114 -4.90 15.58 3.04
CA TRP A 114 -3.74 14.69 2.96
C TRP A 114 -3.25 14.53 1.52
N ARG A 115 -4.17 14.40 0.56
CA ARG A 115 -3.84 14.35 -0.87
C ARG A 115 -3.13 15.63 -1.32
N ARG A 116 -3.65 16.79 -0.92
CA ARG A 116 -3.04 18.10 -1.23
C ARG A 116 -1.65 18.21 -0.64
N GLU A 117 -1.49 17.86 0.63
CA GLU A 117 -0.20 17.96 1.29
C GLU A 117 0.85 17.03 0.65
N PHE A 118 0.46 15.81 0.29
CA PHE A 118 1.31 14.90 -0.48
C PHE A 118 1.73 15.51 -1.81
N TYR A 119 0.78 16.07 -2.57
CA TYR A 119 1.04 16.69 -3.86
C TYR A 119 1.98 17.89 -3.78
N GLU A 120 1.84 18.71 -2.73
CA GLU A 120 2.69 19.88 -2.49
C GLU A 120 4.16 19.50 -2.28
N VAL A 121 4.41 18.37 -1.62
CA VAL A 121 5.77 17.82 -1.49
C VAL A 121 6.23 17.20 -2.81
N TYR A 122 5.37 16.42 -3.47
CA TYR A 122 5.69 15.76 -4.73
C TYR A 122 6.09 16.75 -5.83
N LYS A 123 5.40 17.88 -5.95
CA LYS A 123 5.67 18.83 -7.05
C LYS A 123 7.03 19.53 -6.96
N ILE A 124 7.74 19.48 -5.82
CA ILE A 124 9.02 20.20 -5.66
C ILE A 124 10.07 19.60 -6.61
N ASP A 125 10.18 18.28 -6.64
CA ASP A 125 11.28 17.56 -7.31
C ASP A 125 10.89 16.83 -8.61
N HIS A 126 9.64 16.97 -9.07
CA HIS A 126 9.14 16.30 -10.27
C HIS A 126 8.93 17.27 -11.42
N ASP A 127 8.96 16.79 -12.66
CA ASP A 127 8.74 17.65 -13.84
C ASP A 127 7.26 18.04 -14.02
N LYS A 128 6.99 18.88 -15.03
CA LYS A 128 5.63 19.39 -15.29
C LYS A 128 4.65 18.28 -15.68
N GLU A 129 5.11 17.23 -16.37
CA GLU A 129 4.27 16.14 -16.85
C GLU A 129 3.93 15.19 -15.70
N ASP A 130 4.92 14.81 -14.90
CA ASP A 130 4.78 14.04 -13.67
C ASP A 130 3.82 14.72 -12.69
N ARG A 131 3.97 16.04 -12.49
CA ARG A 131 3.05 16.84 -11.66
C ARG A 131 1.61 16.74 -12.17
N LYS A 132 1.40 16.92 -13.48
CA LYS A 132 0.07 16.87 -14.09
C LYS A 132 -0.56 15.48 -13.94
N ASN A 133 0.23 14.43 -14.13
CA ASN A 133 -0.22 13.05 -13.97
C ASN A 133 -0.57 12.74 -12.51
N MET A 134 0.30 13.11 -11.56
CA MET A 134 0.04 12.91 -10.15
C MET A 134 -1.20 13.68 -9.68
N LYS A 135 -1.38 14.92 -10.14
CA LYS A 135 -2.56 15.73 -9.82
C LYS A 135 -3.87 15.06 -10.24
N ARG A 136 -3.87 14.41 -11.41
CA ARG A 136 -5.01 13.62 -11.92
C ARG A 136 -5.23 12.33 -11.14
N VAL A 137 -4.15 11.63 -10.77
CA VAL A 137 -4.22 10.42 -9.94
C VAL A 137 -4.84 10.73 -8.59
N LEU A 138 -4.48 11.87 -7.99
CA LEU A 138 -4.98 12.31 -6.70
C LEU A 138 -6.34 13.02 -6.77
N ARG A 139 -6.97 13.18 -7.94
CA ARG A 139 -8.23 13.94 -8.10
C ARG A 139 -8.17 15.33 -7.46
N LEU A 140 -7.08 16.03 -7.76
CA LEU A 140 -6.86 17.43 -7.33
C LEU A 140 -6.95 18.40 -8.51
N ASP A 141 -7.29 17.90 -9.70
CA ASP A 141 -7.44 18.66 -10.95
C ASP A 141 -8.63 19.63 -10.96
#